data_AF-A0A2V9UP39-F1
#
_entry.id   AF-A0A2V9UP39-F1
#
_cell.length_a   1.000
_cell.length_b   1.000
_cell.length_c   1.000
_cell.angle_alpha   90.00
_cell.angle_beta   90.00
_cell.angle_gamma   90.00
#
_symmetry.space_group_name_H-M   'P 1'
#
loop_
_entity.id
_entity.type
_entity.pdbx_description
1 polymer ?
#
loop_
_entity_poly.entity_id
_entity_poly.type
_entity_poly.pdbx_seq_one_letter_code
_entity_poly.pdbx_strand_id
1 'polypeptide(L)' 'MAKSMMQAVVSQLQTERNRLQDELHRVTAALTAFGKAYLHGAKMKPAGRKTRTISAAGRKRIAAAQRKRWAKIRAAKK' A
#
# COMPACT_ATOMS: atom_id res chain seq x y z
N MET A 1 -31.51 -26.92 35.03
CA MET A 1 -30.72 -27.72 34.08
C MET A 1 -31.03 -27.38 32.62
N ALA A 2 -32.25 -27.57 32.11
CA ALA A 2 -32.55 -27.27 30.69
C ALA A 2 -32.46 -25.78 30.30
N LYS A 3 -32.92 -24.87 31.17
CA LYS A 3 -32.87 -23.41 30.93
C LYS A 3 -31.43 -22.90 30.80
N SER A 4 -30.48 -23.41 31.59
CA SER A 4 -29.07 -23.00 31.50
C SER A 4 -28.38 -23.51 30.24
N MET A 5 -28.75 -24.71 29.75
CA MET A 5 -28.24 -25.23 28.47
C MET A 5 -28.71 -24.37 27.29
N MET A 6 -29.99 -24.01 27.25
CA MET A 6 -30.52 -23.13 26.19
C MET A 6 -29.84 -21.75 26.21
N GLN A 7 -29.56 -21.20 27.40
CA GLN A 7 -28.82 -19.93 27.53
C GLN A 7 -27.37 -20.05 27.01
N ALA A 8 -26.70 -21.17 27.28
CA ALA A 8 -25.35 -21.43 26.76
C ALA A 8 -25.34 -21.52 25.23
N VAL A 9 -26.31 -22.24 24.64
CA VAL A 9 -26.45 -22.35 23.18
C VAL A 9 -26.71 -20.99 22.55
N VAL A 10 -27.60 -20.17 23.13
CA VAL A 10 -27.86 -18.81 22.64
C VAL A 10 -26.59 -17.95 22.69
N SER A 11 -25.83 -18.01 23.78
CA SER A 11 -24.55 -17.29 23.91
C SER A 11 -23.52 -17.73 22.86
N GLN A 12 -23.42 -19.03 22.60
CA GLN A 12 -22.55 -19.58 21.57
C GLN A 12 -22.97 -19.10 20.17
N LEU A 13 -24.27 -19.15 19.85
CA LEU A 13 -24.79 -18.65 18.57
C LEU A 13 -24.53 -17.16 18.39
N GLN A 14 -24.66 -16.36 19.46
CA GLN A 14 -24.35 -14.93 19.42
C GLN A 14 -22.86 -14.68 19.13
N THR A 15 -21.99 -15.50 19.73
CA THR A 15 -20.53 -15.42 19.53
C THR A 15 -20.17 -15.76 18.09
N GLU A 16 -20.71 -16.85 17.56
CA GLU A 16 -20.48 -17.26 16.17
C GLU A 16 -21.03 -16.22 15.18
N ARG A 17 -22.18 -15.61 15.47
CA ARG A 17 -22.72 -14.50 14.66
C ARG A 17 -21.74 -13.35 14.57
N ASN A 18 -21.15 -12.92 15.69
CA ASN A 18 -20.18 -11.81 15.69
C ASN A 18 -18.90 -12.20 14.94
N ARG A 19 -18.40 -13.42 15.15
CA ARG A 19 -17.24 -13.94 14.41
C ARG A 19 -17.47 -13.92 12.89
N LEU A 20 -18.62 -14.41 12.44
CA LEU A 20 -18.95 -14.42 11.01
C LEU A 20 -19.08 -13.01 10.44
N GLN A 21 -19.59 -12.06 11.21
CA GLN A 21 -19.61 -10.65 10.79
C GLN A 21 -18.20 -10.08 10.61
N ASP A 22 -17.28 -10.39 11.53
CA ASP A 22 -15.88 -9.97 11.41
C ASP A 22 -15.21 -10.60 10.19
N GLU A 23 -15.47 -11.88 9.92
CA GLU A 23 -14.97 -12.59 8.74
C GLU A 23 -15.51 -11.98 7.43
N LEU A 24 -16.81 -11.67 7.36
CA LEU A 24 -17.42 -11.00 6.21
C LEU A 24 -16.86 -9.59 6.00
N HIS A 25 -16.61 -8.85 7.09
CA HIS A 25 -15.99 -7.54 7.01
C HIS A 25 -14.58 -7.63 6.43
N ARG A 26 -13.78 -8.60 6.89
CA ARG A 26 -12.43 -8.86 6.38
C ARG A 26 -12.43 -9.23 4.89
N VAL A 27 -13.35 -10.10 4.45
CA VAL A 27 -13.49 -10.47 3.03
C VAL A 27 -13.85 -9.24 2.19
N THR A 28 -14.79 -8.43 2.65
CA THR A 28 -15.19 -7.18 1.97
C THR A 28 -14.02 -6.20 1.85
N ALA A 29 -13.25 -6.04 2.92
CA ALA A 29 -12.04 -5.20 2.93
C ALA A 29 -10.99 -5.72 1.94
N ALA A 30 -10.77 -7.04 1.89
CA ALA A 30 -9.84 -7.67 0.97
C ALA A 30 -10.24 -7.46 -0.50
N LEU A 31 -11.52 -7.68 -0.85
CA LEU A 31 -12.04 -7.44 -2.20
C LEU A 31 -11.91 -5.96 -2.59
N THR A 32 -12.19 -5.05 -1.67
CA THR A 32 -12.03 -3.60 -1.91
C THR A 32 -10.57 -3.23 -2.14
N ALA A 33 -9.65 -3.76 -1.34
CA ALA A 33 -8.21 -3.53 -1.50
C ALA A 33 -7.71 -4.09 -2.84
N PHE A 34 -8.13 -5.30 -3.22
CA PHE A 34 -7.80 -5.91 -4.50
C PHE A 34 -8.30 -5.05 -5.67
N GLY A 35 -9.57 -4.63 -5.64
CA GLY A 35 -10.15 -3.77 -6.67
C GLY A 35 -9.40 -2.45 -6.80
N LYS A 36 -8.97 -1.83 -5.69
CA LYS A 36 -8.13 -0.63 -5.73
C LYS A 36 -6.76 -0.89 -6.35
N ALA A 37 -6.10 -1.98 -5.97
CA ALA A 37 -4.76 -2.32 -6.43
C ALA A 37 -4.72 -2.67 -7.93
N TYR A 38 -5.68 -3.46 -8.42
CA TYR A 38 -5.62 -4.03 -9.77
C TYR A 38 -6.57 -3.39 -10.79
N LEU A 39 -7.79 -3.00 -10.38
CA LEU A 39 -8.79 -2.47 -11.33
C LEU A 39 -8.74 -0.95 -11.48
N HIS A 40 -8.52 -0.24 -10.37
CA HIS A 40 -8.59 1.23 -10.37
C HIS A 40 -7.22 1.89 -10.59
N GLY A 41 -6.18 1.11 -10.86
CA GLY A 41 -4.81 1.60 -11.07
C GLY A 41 -4.35 2.53 -9.95
N ALA A 42 -4.81 2.29 -8.72
CA ALA A 42 -4.55 3.20 -7.61
C ALA A 42 -3.03 3.31 -7.47
N LYS A 43 -2.51 4.49 -7.77
CA LYS A 43 -1.10 4.82 -7.57
C LYS A 43 -0.83 4.67 -6.08
N MET A 44 -0.43 3.46 -5.64
CA MET A 44 -0.04 3.20 -4.27
C MET A 44 1.11 4.16 -4.00
N LYS A 45 0.85 5.24 -3.25
CA LYS A 45 1.93 6.07 -2.74
C LYS A 45 2.79 5.11 -1.90
N PRO A 46 4.08 4.93 -2.22
CA PRO A 46 4.91 4.01 -1.47
C PRO A 46 4.89 4.42 0.00
N ALA A 47 4.27 3.59 0.84
CA ALA A 47 4.20 3.81 2.27
C ALA A 47 5.63 3.67 2.80
N GLY A 48 6.26 4.80 3.16
CA GLY A 48 7.47 4.79 3.98
C GLY A 48 8.77 5.32 3.35
N ARG A 49 8.82 5.68 2.05
CA ARG A 49 10.03 6.34 1.50
C ARG A 49 9.81 7.85 1.38
N LYS A 50 10.29 8.62 2.36
CA LYS A 50 10.49 10.07 2.19
C LYS A 50 11.49 10.27 1.05
N THR A 51 11.01 10.54 -0.15
CA THR A 51 11.86 10.97 -1.25
C THR A 51 12.44 12.34 -0.92
N ARG A 52 13.76 12.43 -0.83
CA ARG A 52 14.42 13.73 -0.65
C ARG A 52 14.21 14.56 -1.91
N THR A 53 13.52 15.70 -1.76
CA THR A 53 13.28 16.61 -2.88
C THR A 53 14.55 17.43 -3.11
N ILE A 54 15.18 17.27 -4.27
CA ILE A 54 16.34 18.09 -4.66
C ILE A 54 15.83 19.47 -5.08
N SER A 55 16.46 20.54 -4.59
CA SER A 55 16.12 21.92 -5.00
C SER A 55 16.35 22.15 -6.50
N ALA A 56 15.67 23.12 -7.09
CA ALA A 56 15.84 23.46 -8.50
C ALA A 56 17.31 23.78 -8.84
N ALA A 57 18.00 24.51 -7.97
CA ALA A 57 19.43 24.80 -8.10
C ALA A 57 20.29 23.53 -8.05
N GLY A 58 19.98 22.58 -7.16
CA GLY A 58 20.66 21.29 -7.08
C GLY A 58 20.52 20.48 -8.38
N ARG A 59 19.30 20.41 -8.93
CA ARG A 59 19.05 19.72 -10.22
C ARG A 59 19.83 20.37 -11.37
N LYS A 60 19.91 21.71 -11.43
CA LYS A 60 20.70 22.44 -12.42
C LYS A 60 22.20 22.08 -12.36
N ARG A 61 22.77 22.00 -11.16
CA ARG A 61 24.18 21.60 -10.96
C ARG A 61 24.45 20.18 -11.43
N ILE A 62 23.57 19.24 -11.09
CA ILE A 62 23.69 17.84 -11.52
C ILE A 62 23.65 17.75 -13.05
N ALA A 63 22.69 18.42 -13.70
CA ALA A 63 22.59 18.42 -15.16
C ALA A 63 23.82 19.02 -15.85
N ALA A 64 24.41 20.09 -15.29
CA ALA A 64 25.65 20.68 -15.81
C ALA A 64 26.83 19.71 -15.68
N ALA A 65 26.98 19.05 -14.53
CA ALA A 65 28.02 18.05 -14.31
C ALA A 65 27.88 16.84 -15.26
N GLN A 66 26.66 16.36 -15.46
CA GLN A 66 26.38 15.29 -16.42
C GLN A 66 26.79 15.69 -17.83
N ARG A 67 26.40 16.89 -18.30
CA ARG A 67 26.80 17.41 -19.61
C ARG A 67 28.32 17.48 -19.76
N LYS A 68 29.03 17.98 -18.75
CA LYS A 68 30.52 18.00 -18.74
C LYS A 68 31.11 16.60 -18.84
N ARG A 69 30.58 15.64 -18.07
CA ARG A 69 31.02 14.23 -18.12
C ARG A 69 30.83 13.62 -19.51
N TRP A 70 29.67 13.84 -20.11
CA TRP A 70 29.36 13.33 -21.45
C TRP A 70 30.20 14.00 -22.54
N ALA A 71 30.50 15.29 -22.41
CA ALA A 71 31.42 15.98 -23.32
C ALA A 71 32.82 15.34 -23.29
N LYS A 72 33.35 15.00 -22.10
CA LYS A 72 34.63 14.28 -21.99
C LYS A 72 34.59 12.91 -22.66
N ILE A 73 33.52 12.14 -22.44
CA ILE A 73 33.36 10.81 -23.07
C ILE A 73 33.28 10.94 -24.59
N ARG A 74 32.56 11.93 -25.12
CA ARG A 74 32.45 12.16 -26.56
C ARG A 74 33.76 12.63 -27.18
N ALA A 75 34.50 13.49 -26.48
CA ALA A 75 35.81 13.95 -26.94
C ALA A 75 36.85 12.81 -26.98
N ALA A 76 36.75 11.83 -26.06
CA ALA A 76 37.61 10.64 -26.08
C ALA A 76 37.21 9.58 -27.12
N LYS A 77 36.01 9.71 -27.71
CA LYS A 77 35.51 8.82 -28.78
C LYS A 77 35.68 9.42 -30.19
N LYS A 78 36.22 10.62 -30.28
CA LYS A 78 36.57 11.29 -31.53
C LYS A 78 38.08 11.20 -31.71
#